data_AF-A0A445MQS6-F1
#
_entry.id   AF-A0A445MQS6-F1
#
_cell.length_a   1.000
_cell.length_b   1.000
_cell.length_c   1.000
_cell.angle_alpha   90.00
_cell.angle_beta   90.00
_cell.angle_gamma   90.00
#
_symmetry.space_group_name_H-M   'P 1'
#
loop_
_entity.id
_entity.type
_entity.pdbx_description
1 polymer ?
#
loop_
_entity_poly.entity_id
_entity_poly.type
_entity_poly.pdbx_seq_one_letter_code
_entity_poly.pdbx_strand_id
1 'polypeptide(L)' 'MISHNKFYTTVANTAHLKGLRKFKEEYSARRSILVSQDSTPRKTEDNIEILPWKEFLEQLWEGKIM' A
#
# COMPACT_ATOMS: atom_id res chain seq x y z
N MET A 1 -27.44 -0.39 -19.84
CA MET A 1 -26.35 -1.05 -19.09
C MET A 1 -25.40 0.03 -18.60
N ILE A 2 -25.63 0.54 -17.39
CA ILE A 2 -24.78 1.57 -16.79
C ILE A 2 -23.64 0.84 -16.10
N SER A 3 -22.46 0.82 -16.73
CA SER A 3 -21.22 0.42 -16.07
C SER A 3 -21.00 1.32 -14.87
N HIS A 4 -21.27 0.78 -13.68
CA HIS A 4 -20.85 1.38 -12.42
C HIS A 4 -19.32 1.33 -12.40
N ASN A 5 -18.67 2.39 -12.90
CA ASN A 5 -17.23 2.56 -12.77
C ASN A 5 -16.94 2.92 -11.31
N LYS A 6 -16.89 1.85 -10.54
CA LYS A 6 -16.36 1.70 -9.20
C LYS A 6 -15.15 2.65 -9.00
N PHE A 7 -15.30 3.65 -8.13
CA PHE A 7 -14.24 4.53 -7.59
C PHE A 7 -13.22 3.76 -6.73
N TYR A 8 -12.52 2.80 -7.32
CA TYR A 8 -11.50 2.01 -6.63
C TYR A 8 -10.20 2.30 -7.38
N THR A 9 -9.19 2.73 -6.63
CA THR A 9 -7.85 2.94 -7.16
C THR A 9 -7.32 1.62 -7.69
N THR A 10 -7.41 1.40 -9.01
CA THR A 10 -6.99 0.16 -9.66
C THR A 10 -5.47 -0.06 -9.57
N VAL A 11 -4.70 1.02 -9.41
CA VAL A 11 -3.23 0.98 -9.27
C VAL A 11 -2.77 2.12 -8.37
N ALA A 12 -2.06 1.81 -7.28
CA ALA A 12 -1.43 2.82 -6.44
C ALA A 12 -0.39 3.62 -7.24
N ASN A 13 -0.39 4.93 -7.08
CA ASN A 13 0.52 5.83 -7.78
C ASN A 13 1.21 6.79 -6.80
N THR A 14 2.15 7.58 -7.31
CA THR A 14 2.99 8.51 -6.55
C THR A 14 2.18 9.52 -5.72
N ALA A 15 1.00 9.94 -6.18
CA ALA A 15 0.16 10.88 -5.44
C ALA A 15 -0.38 10.28 -4.14
N HIS A 16 -0.71 8.99 -4.13
CA HIS A 16 -1.19 8.27 -2.94
C HIS A 16 -0.09 8.06 -1.89
N LEU A 17 1.19 8.23 -2.26
CA LEU A 17 2.35 8.02 -1.38
C LEU A 17 2.81 9.29 -0.64
N LYS A 18 2.25 10.46 -0.96
CA LYS A 18 2.73 11.74 -0.41
C LYS A 18 2.66 11.78 1.12
N GLY A 19 1.55 11.35 1.71
CA GLY A 19 1.38 11.33 3.17
C GLY A 19 2.37 10.39 3.85
N LEU A 20 2.57 9.19 3.29
CA LEU A 20 3.50 8.20 3.84
C LEU A 20 4.95 8.67 3.74
N ARG A 21 5.32 9.37 2.65
CA ARG A 21 6.66 9.98 2.51
C ARG A 21 6.90 11.08 3.54
N LYS A 22 5.91 11.96 3.74
CA LYS A 22 5.97 12.98 4.79
C LYS A 22 6.10 12.37 6.17
N PHE A 23 5.35 11.32 6.45
CA PHE A 23 5.49 10.57 7.69
C PHE A 23 6.90 9.99 7.88
N LYS A 24 7.53 9.45 6.81
CA LYS A 24 8.91 8.94 6.87
C LYS A 24 9.98 10.03 7.07
N GLU A 25 9.73 11.26 6.61
CA GLU A 25 10.61 12.40 6.86
C GLU A 25 10.62 12.78 8.34
N GLU A 26 9.47 12.67 9.01
CA GLU A 26 9.30 13.06 10.42
C GLU A 26 9.59 11.92 11.41
N TYR A 27 9.31 10.67 11.03
CA TYR A 27 9.37 9.50 11.91
C TYR A 27 10.14 8.34 11.28
N SER A 28 10.98 7.69 12.09
CA SER A 28 11.71 6.48 11.69
C SER A 28 10.84 5.23 11.79
N ALA A 29 9.96 5.03 10.81
CA ALA A 29 9.15 3.82 10.72
C ALA A 29 9.98 2.61 10.27
N ARG A 30 9.87 1.48 10.99
CA ARG A 30 10.53 0.22 10.61
C ARG A 30 10.08 -0.28 9.24
N ARG A 31 8.79 -0.13 8.95
CA ARG A 31 8.17 -0.48 7.66
C ARG A 31 7.18 0.61 7.28
N SER A 32 7.05 0.84 5.98
CA SER A 32 6.05 1.77 5.42
C SER A 32 5.27 1.01 4.36
N ILE A 33 4.02 0.69 4.66
CA ILE A 33 3.19 -0.18 3.85
C ILE A 33 1.95 0.59 3.39
N LEU A 34 1.72 0.67 2.09
CA LEU A 34 0.43 1.04 1.50
C LEU A 34 -0.34 -0.25 1.21
N VAL A 35 -1.53 -0.38 1.81
CA VAL A 35 -2.44 -1.48 1.51
C VAL A 35 -3.44 -1.01 0.46
N SER A 36 -3.57 -1.74 -0.65
CA SER A 36 -4.41 -1.33 -1.79
C SER A 36 -5.09 -2.52 -2.48
N GLN A 37 -5.80 -2.24 -3.58
CA GLN A 37 -6.36 -3.26 -4.48
C GLN A 37 -5.45 -3.55 -5.68
N ASP A 38 -4.19 -3.12 -5.63
CA ASP A 38 -3.19 -3.50 -6.63
C ASP A 38 -3.16 -5.05 -6.73
N SER A 39 -3.02 -5.57 -7.95
CA SER A 39 -3.10 -7.01 -8.20
C SER A 39 -1.86 -7.78 -7.76
N THR A 40 -0.72 -7.08 -7.64
CA THR A 40 0.55 -7.68 -7.26
C THR A 40 1.29 -6.79 -6.26
N PRO A 41 2.05 -7.38 -5.33
CA PRO A 41 2.88 -6.64 -4.42
C PRO A 41 4.03 -5.99 -5.17
N ARG A 42 4.42 -4.79 -4.77
CA ARG A 42 5.60 -4.10 -5.30
C ARG A 42 6.24 -3.21 -4.25
N LYS A 43 7.48 -2.83 -4.49
CA LYS A 43 8.22 -1.91 -3.61
C LYS A 43 8.71 -0.72 -4.42
N THR A 44 8.58 0.48 -3.85
CA THR A 44 9.13 1.70 -4.45
C THR A 44 10.62 1.82 -4.18
N GLU A 45 11.31 2.67 -4.95
CA GLU A 45 12.73 2.99 -4.76
C GLU A 45 13.00 3.54 -3.34
N ASP A 46 12.07 4.31 -2.79
CA ASP A 46 12.14 4.86 -1.43
C ASP A 46 11.65 3.90 -0.34
N ASN A 47 11.65 2.59 -0.61
CA ASN A 47 11.31 1.52 0.34
C ASN A 47 9.90 1.63 0.94
N ILE A 48 8.90 2.04 0.16
CA ILE A 48 7.49 1.85 0.51
C ILE A 48 7.03 0.54 -0.11
N GLU A 49 6.50 -0.34 0.71
CA GLU A 49 5.86 -1.58 0.29
C GLU A 49 4.42 -1.27 -0.11
N ILE A 50 3.97 -1.79 -1.24
CA ILE A 50 2.59 -1.72 -1.70
C ILE A 50 2.09 -3.14 -1.77
N LEU A 51 1.13 -3.48 -0.92
CA LEU A 51 0.61 -4.83 -0.77
C LEU A 51 -0.88 -4.89 -1.12
N PRO A 52 -1.32 -5.92 -1.88
CA PRO A 52 -2.72 -6.24 -1.97
C PRO A 52 -3.28 -6.51 -0.56
N TRP A 53 -4.51 -6.05 -0.30
CA TRP A 53 -5.13 -6.21 1.02
C TRP A 53 -5.08 -7.65 1.54
N LYS A 54 -5.29 -8.64 0.66
CA LYS A 54 -5.31 -10.05 1.05
C LYS A 54 -3.95 -10.50 1.57
N GLU A 55 -2.87 -10.17 0.85
CA GLU A 55 -1.51 -10.51 1.26
C GLU A 55 -1.11 -9.78 2.54
N PHE A 56 -1.52 -8.53 2.72
CA PHE A 56 -1.29 -7.80 3.96
C PHE A 56 -1.95 -8.49 5.15
N LEU A 57 -3.22 -8.89 5.04
CA LEU A 57 -3.92 -9.59 6.12
C LEU A 57 -3.31 -10.98 6.38
N GLU A 58 -2.95 -11.74 5.34
CA GLU A 58 -2.25 -13.02 5.51
C GLU A 58 -0.94 -12.84 6.29
N GLN A 59 -0.09 -11.89 5.88
CA GLN A 59 1.17 -11.59 6.57
C GLN A 59 0.96 -11.08 8.00
N LEU A 60 -0.06 -10.25 8.24
CA LEU A 60 -0.34 -9.72 9.58
C LEU A 60 -0.80 -10.82 10.53
N TRP A 61 -1.72 -11.70 10.11
CA TRP A 61 -2.23 -12.78 10.96
C TRP A 61 -1.22 -13.91 11.14
N GLU A 62 -0.27 -14.07 10.22
CA GLU A 62 0.88 -14.97 10.38
C GLU A 62 2.01 -14.40 11.27
N GLY A 63 1.87 -13.15 11.74
CA GLY A 63 2.91 -12.49 12.55
C GLY A 63 4.15 -12.05 11.75
N LYS A 64 4.06 -12.00 10.42
CA LYS A 64 5.13 -11.49 9.53
C LYS A 64 5.18 -9.96 9.49
N ILE A 65 4.10 -9.29 9.89
CA ILE A 65 4.03 -7.85 10.12
C ILE A 65 3.97 -7.63 11.64
N MET A 66 4.86 -6.79 12.17
CA MET A 66 5.04 -6.47 13.59
C MET A 66 5.04 -4.97 13.80
#